data_AF-A0A9P6YQM0-F1
#
_entry.id   AF-A0A9P6YQM0-F1
#
_cell.length_a   1.000
_cell.length_b   1.000
_cell.length_c   1.000
_cell.angle_alpha   90.00
_cell.angle_beta   90.00
_cell.angle_gamma   90.00
#
_symmetry.space_group_name_H-M   'P 1'
#
loop_
_entity.id
_entity.type
_entity.pdbx_description
1 polymer ?
#
loop_
_entity_poly.entity_id
_entity_poly.type
_entity_poly.pdbx_seq_one_letter_code
_entity_poly.pdbx_strand_id
1 'polypeptide(L)'
;MDSFRTPKDYLSKTPPRLWCIDSVLKDYCTKHPGLYSSDLLKKIETDMDEIATSRPQQSSAITKLKSTLKSFHIVLDNETKNSSMATNKVAYKWHSHGSVTFNQTSVAEDSNKRKQLDVNHDQLTVKKGKKHYNFTPQMKPSTSTHKPRISDEDQTLLSPLYAIKINDMHSIDTPKKLIDKFEKNKNNQAGILSLKKRSIVHQFLKSALDQPLNGLRQFLWTHGYKNGCSEEEKLDMELVRLILTDFTATCEKPAYPAVTNERTPFVESIVPLFKYLSAIMGSIAFVCLEDGIHTEEDTLKLLEYTSICLREEKSRYQQASYNTFAKRKLFGLQFVDYKLTLLSTFVVADNRWACVWERSTLISHRWSERKYWFQIFELLFTLKDMIKEQDIVTEQLIDEHTGVISVPSEDTLRARCK
;
A
#
# COMPACT_ATOMS: atom_id res chain seq x y z
N MET A 1 29.57 -55.32 3.69
CA MET A 1 28.39 -54.73 4.32
C MET A 1 28.90 -53.77 5.39
N ASP A 2 29.24 -52.54 4.99
CA ASP A 2 29.57 -51.44 5.89
C ASP A 2 28.64 -50.29 5.53
N SER A 3 27.65 -50.04 6.40
CA SER A 3 26.68 -48.98 6.20
C SER A 3 27.33 -47.62 6.50
N PHE A 4 27.55 -46.82 5.46
CA PHE A 4 27.90 -45.41 5.57
C PHE A 4 26.83 -44.66 6.39
N ARG A 5 27.05 -44.48 7.70
CA ARG A 5 26.42 -43.39 8.45
C ARG A 5 27.20 -42.11 8.13
N THR A 6 26.90 -41.47 7.00
CA THR A 6 27.38 -40.13 6.72
C THR A 6 26.70 -39.13 7.68
N PRO A 7 27.44 -38.19 8.28
CA PRO A 7 26.85 -37.16 9.12
C PRO A 7 25.82 -36.35 8.34
N LYS A 8 24.69 -36.00 8.97
CA LYS A 8 23.64 -35.12 8.43
C LYS A 8 24.18 -33.68 8.38
N ASP A 9 25.05 -33.43 7.41
CA ASP A 9 26.01 -32.33 7.39
C ASP A 9 25.47 -31.02 6.78
N TYR A 10 24.16 -30.90 6.57
CA TYR A 10 23.55 -29.68 6.01
C TYR A 10 23.20 -28.64 7.09
N LEU A 11 23.08 -29.04 8.36
CA LEU A 11 22.92 -28.11 9.49
C LEU A 11 24.23 -27.79 10.23
N SER A 12 25.32 -28.52 9.95
CA SER A 12 26.62 -28.33 10.61
C SER A 12 27.37 -27.08 10.11
N LYS A 13 27.11 -26.66 8.86
CA LYS A 13 27.81 -25.54 8.22
C LYS A 13 27.32 -24.16 8.66
N THR A 14 26.13 -24.10 9.25
CA THR A 14 25.44 -22.85 9.57
C THR A 14 25.15 -22.78 11.07
N PRO A 15 25.46 -21.68 11.77
CA PRO A 15 25.08 -21.51 13.17
C PRO A 15 23.57 -21.65 13.36
N PRO A 16 23.07 -22.27 14.46
CA PRO A 16 21.64 -22.51 14.67
C PRO A 16 20.74 -21.26 14.57
N ARG A 17 21.27 -20.08 14.94
CA ARG A 17 20.55 -18.80 14.83
C ARG A 17 20.28 -18.34 13.39
N LEU A 18 20.96 -18.93 12.40
CA LEU A 18 20.86 -18.59 10.99
C LEU A 18 20.17 -19.69 10.15
N TRP A 19 19.60 -20.71 10.79
CA TRP A 19 18.86 -21.74 10.07
C TRP A 19 17.55 -21.17 9.53
N CYS A 20 17.35 -21.30 8.23
CA CYS A 20 16.11 -20.97 7.52
C CYS A 20 15.65 -22.20 6.74
N ILE A 21 14.34 -22.36 6.57
CA ILE A 21 13.78 -23.52 5.88
C ILE A 21 14.20 -23.57 4.40
N ASP A 22 14.34 -22.42 3.75
CA ASP A 22 14.69 -22.33 2.34
C ASP A 22 16.10 -22.83 2.06
N SER A 23 17.06 -22.51 2.93
CA SER A 23 18.44 -22.99 2.79
C SER A 23 18.54 -24.49 3.04
N VAL A 24 17.79 -24.99 4.03
CA VAL A 24 17.71 -26.44 4.32
C VAL A 24 17.11 -27.20 3.15
N LEU A 25 15.98 -26.74 2.61
CA LEU A 25 15.34 -27.37 1.45
C LEU A 25 16.26 -27.34 0.23
N LYS A 26 16.92 -26.21 -0.06
CA LYS A 26 17.84 -26.07 -1.19
C LYS A 26 19.03 -27.03 -1.08
N ASP A 27 19.67 -27.09 0.08
CA ASP A 27 20.81 -27.99 0.32
C ASP A 27 20.38 -29.46 0.25
N TYR A 28 19.20 -29.79 0.76
CA TYR A 28 18.65 -31.14 0.73
C TYR A 28 18.31 -31.60 -0.69
N CYS A 29 17.60 -30.77 -1.46
CA CYS A 29 17.26 -31.05 -2.86
C CYS A 29 18.52 -31.21 -3.73
N THR A 30 19.56 -30.42 -3.47
CA THR A 30 20.84 -30.52 -4.20
C THR A 30 21.53 -31.87 -3.96
N LYS A 31 21.44 -32.40 -2.73
CA LYS A 31 22.05 -33.70 -2.36
C LYS A 31 21.19 -34.91 -2.76
N HIS A 32 19.90 -34.71 -2.98
CA HIS A 32 18.95 -35.79 -3.27
C HIS A 32 18.04 -35.45 -4.47
N PRO A 33 18.59 -35.34 -5.70
CA PRO A 33 17.87 -34.85 -6.89
C PRO A 33 16.76 -35.78 -7.44
N GLY A 34 16.28 -36.76 -6.67
CA GLY A 34 15.21 -37.69 -7.06
C GLY A 34 14.13 -37.92 -6.01
N LEU A 35 14.13 -37.17 -4.91
CA LEU A 35 13.08 -37.26 -3.88
C LEU A 35 11.87 -36.39 -4.27
N TYR A 36 10.68 -36.98 -4.26
CA TYR A 36 9.41 -36.27 -4.42
C TYR A 36 9.08 -35.45 -3.15
N SER A 37 8.29 -34.37 -3.32
CA SER A 37 8.05 -33.36 -2.28
C SER A 37 7.53 -33.92 -0.95
N SER A 38 6.69 -34.95 -0.96
CA SER A 38 6.16 -35.57 0.27
C SER A 38 7.18 -36.43 1.02
N ASP A 39 8.01 -37.18 0.29
CA ASP A 39 9.07 -38.02 0.88
C ASP A 39 10.26 -37.19 1.35
N LEU A 40 10.54 -36.09 0.65
CA LEU A 40 11.55 -35.10 1.01
C LEU A 40 11.28 -34.51 2.40
N LEU A 41 10.05 -34.03 2.65
CA LEU A 41 9.69 -33.39 3.91
C LEU A 41 9.77 -34.37 5.10
N LYS A 42 9.25 -35.60 4.93
CA LYS A 42 9.33 -36.65 5.96
C LYS A 42 10.77 -37.01 6.30
N LYS A 43 11.64 -37.06 5.28
CA LYS A 43 13.05 -37.37 5.47
C LYS A 43 13.79 -36.25 6.20
N ILE A 44 13.51 -35.00 5.85
CA ILE A 44 14.02 -33.82 6.56
C ILE A 44 13.55 -33.83 8.02
N GLU A 45 12.28 -34.15 8.28
CA GLU A 45 11.74 -34.20 9.65
C GLU A 45 12.44 -35.28 10.50
N THR A 46 12.61 -36.48 9.94
CA THR A 46 13.35 -37.59 10.58
C THR A 46 14.79 -37.19 10.87
N ASP A 47 15.41 -36.47 9.94
CA ASP A 47 16.78 -35.99 10.10
C ASP A 47 16.91 -34.95 11.21
N MET A 48 15.96 -34.04 11.32
CA MET A 48 15.88 -33.07 12.42
C MET A 48 15.73 -33.76 13.78
N ASP A 49 14.92 -34.82 13.89
CA ASP A 49 14.72 -35.55 15.14
C ASP A 49 15.99 -36.29 15.61
N GLU A 50 16.72 -36.89 14.69
CA GLU A 50 18.02 -37.50 15.00
C GLU A 50 19.07 -36.47 15.42
N ILE A 51 19.07 -35.28 14.80
CA ILE A 51 19.97 -34.19 15.19
C ILE A 51 19.60 -33.64 16.57
N ALA A 52 18.30 -33.50 16.88
CA ALA A 52 17.85 -33.06 18.20
C ALA A 52 18.26 -34.04 19.30
N THR A 53 18.19 -35.34 19.00
CA THR A 53 18.61 -36.41 19.91
C THR A 53 20.12 -36.40 20.14
N SER A 54 20.91 -36.20 19.08
CA SER A 54 22.38 -36.21 19.17
C SER A 54 22.99 -34.88 19.67
N ARG A 55 22.24 -33.77 19.61
CA ARG A 55 22.70 -32.43 20.01
C ARG A 55 21.63 -31.71 20.85
N PRO A 56 21.42 -32.08 22.12
CA PRO A 56 20.37 -31.52 22.97
C PRO A 56 20.42 -29.99 23.08
N GLN A 57 21.62 -29.40 23.05
CA GLN A 57 21.84 -27.95 23.08
C GLN A 57 21.26 -27.20 21.87
N GLN A 58 20.92 -27.90 20.79
CA GLN A 58 20.30 -27.33 19.57
C GLN A 58 18.79 -27.61 19.48
N SER A 59 18.20 -28.34 20.44
CA SER A 59 16.80 -28.81 20.38
C SER A 59 15.77 -27.68 20.18
N SER A 60 15.99 -26.52 20.82
CA SER A 60 15.11 -25.35 20.66
C SER A 60 15.09 -24.81 19.23
N ALA A 61 16.27 -24.67 18.59
CA ALA A 61 16.38 -24.21 17.21
C ALA A 61 15.76 -25.19 16.22
N ILE A 62 15.95 -26.50 16.46
CA ILE A 62 15.35 -27.57 15.65
C ILE A 62 13.83 -27.56 15.78
N THR A 63 13.31 -27.39 16.99
CA THR A 63 11.85 -27.31 17.24
C THR A 63 11.22 -26.14 16.47
N LYS A 64 11.88 -24.97 16.47
CA LYS A 64 11.44 -23.81 15.70
C LYS A 64 11.42 -24.11 14.19
N LEU A 65 12.49 -24.72 13.68
CA LEU A 65 12.62 -25.08 12.27
C LEU A 65 11.56 -26.12 11.83
N LYS A 66 11.29 -27.13 12.66
CA LYS A 66 10.21 -28.12 12.44
C LYS A 66 8.84 -27.45 12.39
N SER A 67 8.57 -26.48 13.26
CA SER A 67 7.32 -25.73 13.22
C SER A 67 7.13 -25.00 11.89
N THR A 68 8.19 -24.36 11.37
CA THR A 68 8.17 -23.70 10.06
C THR A 68 7.98 -24.71 8.92
N LEU A 69 8.64 -25.88 8.97
CA LEU A 69 8.49 -26.96 7.98
C LEU A 69 7.03 -27.44 7.88
N LYS A 70 6.35 -27.60 9.03
CA LYS A 70 4.94 -28.03 9.08
C LYS A 70 4.00 -27.01 8.43
N SER A 71 4.23 -25.71 8.66
CA SER A 71 3.47 -24.66 7.97
C SER A 71 3.65 -24.72 6.46
N PHE A 72 4.85 -25.08 5.99
CA PHE A 72 5.15 -25.24 4.56
C PHE A 72 4.44 -26.44 3.93
N HIS A 73 4.31 -27.55 4.67
CA HIS A 73 3.61 -28.75 4.21
C HIS A 73 2.12 -28.48 3.91
N ILE A 74 1.48 -27.65 4.74
CA ILE A 74 0.07 -27.24 4.57
C ILE A 74 -0.13 -26.45 3.27
N VAL A 75 0.87 -25.66 2.84
CA VAL A 75 0.79 -24.88 1.60
C VAL A 75 0.89 -25.78 0.37
N LEU A 76 1.86 -26.70 0.34
CA LEU A 76 2.10 -27.57 -0.81
C LEU A 76 0.93 -28.53 -1.10
N ASP A 77 0.32 -29.12 -0.06
CA ASP A 77 -0.82 -30.03 -0.22
C ASP A 77 -2.08 -29.34 -0.77
N ASN A 78 -2.17 -28.01 -0.60
CA ASN A 78 -3.29 -27.21 -1.11
C ASN A 78 -3.13 -26.82 -2.59
N GLU A 79 -1.90 -26.75 -3.11
CA GLU A 79 -1.62 -26.43 -4.51
C GLU A 79 -1.82 -27.64 -5.44
N THR A 80 -1.45 -28.84 -4.99
CA THR A 80 -1.55 -30.05 -5.83
C THR A 80 -3.00 -30.46 -6.13
N LYS A 81 -3.96 -30.00 -5.31
CA LYS A 81 -5.40 -30.30 -5.47
C LYS A 81 -6.14 -29.39 -6.47
N ASN A 82 -5.54 -28.31 -6.95
CA ASN A 82 -6.25 -27.28 -7.72
C ASN A 82 -5.88 -27.20 -9.23
N SER A 83 -5.06 -28.12 -9.77
CA SER A 83 -4.52 -28.03 -11.14
C SER A 83 -5.03 -29.12 -12.09
N SER A 84 -6.35 -29.25 -12.28
CA SER A 84 -6.89 -30.09 -13.37
C SER A 84 -8.14 -29.50 -14.02
N MET A 85 -8.10 -29.42 -15.37
CA MET A 85 -9.11 -29.00 -16.37
C MET A 85 -9.09 -27.52 -16.82
N ALA A 86 -9.38 -27.12 -18.06
CA ALA A 86 -9.31 -27.68 -19.43
C ALA A 86 -9.66 -26.52 -20.39
N THR A 87 -9.07 -26.51 -21.59
CA THR A 87 -9.20 -25.50 -22.67
C THR A 87 -10.47 -25.66 -23.51
N ASN A 88 -11.04 -24.58 -24.10
CA ASN A 88 -11.47 -24.53 -25.53
C ASN A 88 -11.99 -23.18 -26.07
N LYS A 89 -11.98 -23.08 -27.40
CA LYS A 89 -12.03 -21.91 -28.31
C LYS A 89 -13.38 -21.71 -29.07
N VAL A 90 -13.75 -20.43 -29.26
CA VAL A 90 -14.22 -19.70 -30.49
C VAL A 90 -15.64 -19.92 -31.14
N ALA A 91 -16.46 -18.83 -31.09
CA ALA A 91 -17.24 -18.03 -32.10
C ALA A 91 -18.16 -18.66 -33.20
N TYR A 92 -19.16 -18.04 -33.89
CA TYR A 92 -19.70 -16.68 -34.15
C TYR A 92 -21.20 -16.71 -34.68
N LYS A 93 -21.88 -15.54 -34.66
CA LYS A 93 -22.98 -14.99 -35.54
C LYS A 93 -24.49 -15.21 -35.21
N TRP A 94 -25.31 -14.21 -35.59
CA TRP A 94 -26.46 -13.60 -34.85
C TRP A 94 -27.76 -13.48 -35.70
N HIS A 95 -28.94 -13.17 -35.08
CA HIS A 95 -30.15 -12.45 -35.65
C HIS A 95 -31.48 -12.61 -34.86
N SER A 96 -31.75 -11.70 -33.90
CA SER A 96 -33.04 -11.12 -33.37
C SER A 96 -34.27 -11.89 -32.81
N HIS A 97 -34.84 -11.26 -31.75
CA HIS A 97 -36.20 -11.22 -31.13
C HIS A 97 -36.75 -12.28 -30.14
N GLY A 98 -37.35 -11.75 -29.05
CA GLY A 98 -38.32 -12.38 -28.11
C GLY A 98 -38.33 -11.76 -26.69
N SER A 99 -38.91 -12.38 -25.66
CA SER A 99 -39.29 -11.77 -24.36
C SER A 99 -38.50 -12.16 -23.09
N VAL A 100 -38.26 -11.20 -22.19
CA VAL A 100 -37.56 -11.34 -20.89
C VAL A 100 -38.38 -12.16 -19.89
N THR A 101 -37.76 -13.12 -19.19
CA THR A 101 -38.32 -13.83 -18.02
C THR A 101 -37.25 -13.90 -16.95
N PHE A 102 -37.63 -13.62 -15.70
CA PHE A 102 -36.75 -13.66 -14.52
C PHE A 102 -36.97 -14.99 -13.79
N ASN A 103 -35.91 -15.78 -13.62
CA ASN A 103 -35.91 -16.92 -12.71
C ASN A 103 -34.84 -16.71 -11.65
N GLN A 104 -35.27 -16.56 -10.40
CA GLN A 104 -34.43 -16.67 -9.22
C GLN A 104 -34.47 -18.13 -8.77
N THR A 105 -33.35 -18.83 -8.87
CA THR A 105 -33.21 -20.17 -8.29
C THR A 105 -32.47 -20.03 -6.96
N SER A 106 -33.18 -20.28 -5.86
CA SER A 106 -32.60 -20.43 -4.53
C SER A 106 -31.84 -21.75 -4.44
N VAL A 107 -30.53 -21.69 -4.19
CA VAL A 107 -29.73 -22.86 -3.83
C VAL A 107 -29.64 -22.92 -2.29
N ALA A 108 -29.98 -24.08 -1.75
CA ALA A 108 -29.94 -24.37 -0.32
C ALA A 108 -28.50 -24.38 0.23
N GLU A 109 -28.37 -23.89 1.45
CA GLU A 109 -27.13 -23.76 2.22
C GLU A 109 -26.58 -25.13 2.61
N ASP A 110 -25.26 -25.32 2.41
CA ASP A 110 -24.50 -26.32 3.15
C ASP A 110 -23.15 -25.73 3.60
N SER A 111 -22.72 -26.15 4.78
CA SER A 111 -21.83 -25.38 5.67
C SER A 111 -20.32 -25.63 5.48
N ASN A 112 -19.53 -24.62 5.85
CA ASN A 112 -18.09 -24.63 6.21
C ASN A 112 -16.99 -24.65 5.12
N LYS A 113 -16.48 -23.46 4.77
CA LYS A 113 -15.09 -22.94 4.95
C LYS A 113 -14.79 -21.83 3.92
N ARG A 114 -14.54 -20.60 4.40
CA ARG A 114 -14.21 -19.41 3.60
C ARG A 114 -12.91 -19.59 2.81
N LYS A 115 -13.02 -20.03 1.56
CA LYS A 115 -12.23 -19.46 0.44
C LYS A 115 -13.09 -18.34 -0.15
N GLN A 116 -12.52 -17.16 -0.37
CA GLN A 116 -13.09 -16.19 -1.31
C GLN A 116 -13.04 -16.85 -2.70
N LEU A 117 -14.08 -17.62 -3.03
CA LEU A 117 -14.43 -17.84 -4.42
C LEU A 117 -14.74 -16.46 -4.99
N ASP A 118 -14.10 -16.14 -6.10
CA ASP A 118 -14.55 -15.08 -6.99
C ASP A 118 -16.01 -15.40 -7.31
N VAL A 119 -16.93 -14.72 -6.62
CA VAL A 119 -18.37 -14.91 -6.78
C VAL A 119 -18.64 -14.49 -8.21
N ASN A 120 -18.80 -15.49 -9.08
CA ASN A 120 -19.17 -15.31 -10.47
C ASN A 120 -20.56 -14.62 -10.46
N HIS A 121 -20.55 -13.30 -10.42
CA HIS A 121 -21.73 -12.49 -10.26
C HIS A 121 -22.71 -12.83 -11.39
N ASP A 122 -23.90 -13.28 -10.99
CA ASP A 122 -24.95 -13.81 -11.84
C ASP A 122 -25.03 -13.07 -13.18
N GLN A 123 -24.57 -13.73 -14.24
CA GLN A 123 -24.80 -13.24 -15.60
C GLN A 123 -26.30 -13.06 -15.79
N LEU A 124 -26.73 -11.82 -16.02
CA LEU A 124 -28.13 -11.54 -16.27
C LEU A 124 -28.48 -12.09 -17.66
N THR A 125 -29.15 -13.24 -17.69
CA THR A 125 -29.53 -13.88 -18.94
C THR A 125 -30.95 -13.47 -19.31
N VAL A 126 -31.07 -12.62 -20.33
CA VAL A 126 -32.35 -12.25 -20.90
C VAL A 126 -32.67 -13.22 -22.02
N LYS A 127 -33.64 -14.09 -21.82
CA LYS A 127 -34.18 -14.89 -22.92
C LYS A 127 -35.04 -14.01 -23.80
N LYS A 128 -35.01 -14.27 -25.10
CA LYS A 128 -35.84 -13.61 -26.10
C LYS A 128 -36.12 -14.63 -27.20
N GLY A 129 -37.24 -15.35 -27.08
CA GLY A 129 -37.62 -16.42 -28.02
C GLY A 129 -36.69 -17.63 -27.84
N LYS A 130 -36.02 -18.05 -28.91
CA LYS A 130 -34.96 -19.10 -28.84
C LYS A 130 -33.58 -18.54 -28.48
N LYS A 131 -33.43 -17.22 -28.35
CA LYS A 131 -32.12 -16.58 -28.11
C LYS A 131 -31.93 -16.26 -26.64
N HIS A 132 -30.69 -16.38 -26.20
CA HIS A 132 -30.24 -15.99 -24.87
C HIS A 132 -29.29 -14.81 -25.05
N TYR A 133 -29.55 -13.74 -24.31
CA TYR A 133 -28.70 -12.56 -24.26
C TYR A 133 -28.09 -12.53 -22.87
N ASN A 134 -26.81 -12.89 -22.77
CA ASN A 134 -26.09 -12.89 -21.52
C ASN A 134 -25.47 -11.51 -21.35
N PHE A 135 -25.97 -10.75 -20.39
CA PHE A 135 -25.36 -9.50 -19.97
C PHE A 135 -24.40 -9.82 -18.84
N THR A 136 -23.12 -9.66 -19.10
CA THR A 136 -22.14 -9.58 -18.03
C THR A 136 -22.50 -8.32 -17.24
N PRO A 137 -22.80 -8.42 -15.93
CA PRO A 137 -22.98 -7.22 -15.12
C PRO A 137 -21.78 -6.30 -15.35
N GLN A 138 -22.02 -4.97 -15.42
CA GLN A 138 -20.91 -4.02 -15.46
C GLN A 138 -19.96 -4.40 -14.33
N MET A 139 -18.66 -4.55 -14.65
CA MET A 139 -17.67 -4.90 -13.65
C MET A 139 -17.91 -3.98 -12.46
N LYS A 140 -18.36 -4.54 -11.33
CA LYS A 140 -18.30 -3.80 -10.07
C LYS A 140 -16.89 -3.26 -10.02
N PRO A 141 -16.68 -1.95 -9.73
CA PRO A 141 -15.35 -1.38 -9.72
C PRO A 141 -14.47 -2.34 -8.93
N SER A 142 -13.56 -3.03 -9.62
CA SER A 142 -12.76 -4.05 -8.96
C SER A 142 -12.10 -3.31 -7.81
N THR A 143 -12.38 -3.74 -6.59
CA THR A 143 -11.67 -3.21 -5.43
C THR A 143 -10.23 -3.57 -5.70
N SER A 144 -9.46 -2.59 -6.19
CA SER A 144 -8.05 -2.77 -6.52
C SER A 144 -7.35 -3.28 -5.27
N THR A 145 -6.70 -4.44 -5.37
CA THR A 145 -5.90 -5.06 -4.29
C THR A 145 -4.81 -4.14 -3.78
N HIS A 146 -4.41 -3.18 -4.60
CA HIS A 146 -3.34 -2.21 -4.34
C HIS A 146 -3.85 -0.90 -3.73
N LYS A 147 -4.86 -0.93 -2.85
CA LYS A 147 -5.40 0.27 -2.18
C LYS A 147 -5.45 0.05 -0.67
N PRO A 148 -5.36 1.13 0.14
CA PRO A 148 -5.71 1.07 1.55
C PRO A 148 -7.08 0.43 1.75
N ARG A 149 -7.18 -0.46 2.74
CA ARG A 149 -8.38 -1.23 3.02
C ARG A 149 -8.55 -1.36 4.52
N ILE A 150 -9.80 -1.44 4.91
CA ILE A 150 -10.23 -1.82 6.24
C ILE A 150 -11.38 -2.80 6.05
N SER A 151 -11.40 -3.87 6.84
CA SER A 151 -12.51 -4.82 6.83
C SER A 151 -13.79 -4.16 7.35
N ASP A 152 -14.95 -4.67 6.98
CA ASP A 152 -16.23 -4.15 7.50
C ASP A 152 -16.31 -4.39 9.03
N GLU A 153 -15.74 -5.49 9.51
CA GLU A 153 -15.60 -5.81 10.93
C GLU A 153 -14.77 -4.76 11.68
N ASP A 154 -13.57 -4.41 11.19
CA ASP A 154 -12.71 -3.40 11.80
C ASP A 154 -13.30 -2.00 11.69
N GLN A 155 -13.95 -1.67 10.58
CA GLN A 155 -14.62 -0.38 10.40
C GLN A 155 -15.75 -0.21 11.43
N THR A 156 -16.51 -1.26 11.68
CA THR A 156 -17.57 -1.27 12.70
C THR A 156 -16.97 -1.10 14.09
N LEU A 157 -15.91 -1.85 14.41
CA LEU A 157 -15.20 -1.77 15.69
C LEU A 157 -14.62 -0.37 15.96
N LEU A 158 -14.06 0.28 14.94
CA LEU A 158 -13.44 1.60 15.06
C LEU A 158 -14.44 2.76 15.00
N SER A 159 -15.68 2.54 14.57
CA SER A 159 -16.69 3.60 14.38
C SER A 159 -16.93 4.53 15.59
N PRO A 160 -16.81 4.09 16.86
CA PRO A 160 -16.92 4.98 18.01
C PRO A 160 -15.76 5.98 18.13
N LEU A 161 -14.59 5.64 17.58
CA LEU A 161 -13.36 6.42 17.68
C LEU A 161 -12.98 7.12 16.36
N TYR A 162 -13.38 6.56 15.22
CA TYR A 162 -13.00 7.03 13.89
C TYR A 162 -14.20 7.22 12.95
N ALA A 163 -14.09 8.24 12.12
CA ALA A 163 -14.81 8.37 10.86
C ALA A 163 -13.83 8.13 9.70
N ILE A 164 -13.94 6.97 9.03
CA ILE A 164 -12.99 6.54 7.99
C ILE A 164 -13.65 6.68 6.62
N LYS A 165 -13.00 7.43 5.70
CA LYS A 165 -13.42 7.53 4.30
C LYS A 165 -12.21 7.43 3.35
N ILE A 166 -11.89 6.19 2.97
CA ILE A 166 -10.71 5.87 2.13
C ILE A 166 -11.04 5.15 0.82
N ASN A 167 -12.29 4.73 0.62
CA ASN A 167 -12.76 4.04 -0.57
C ASN A 167 -14.12 4.63 -1.03
N ASP A 168 -14.63 4.19 -2.18
CA ASP A 168 -15.89 4.70 -2.74
C ASP A 168 -17.12 4.26 -1.92
N MET A 169 -17.02 3.18 -1.13
CA MET A 169 -18.13 2.71 -0.29
C MET A 169 -18.38 3.69 0.87
N HIS A 170 -19.65 3.95 1.19
CA HIS A 170 -20.04 4.81 2.30
C HIS A 170 -20.60 3.93 3.42
N SER A 171 -20.01 4.00 4.61
CA SER A 171 -20.71 3.54 5.80
C SER A 171 -21.85 4.52 6.11
N ILE A 172 -22.97 4.00 6.62
CA ILE A 172 -24.17 4.77 6.96
C ILE A 172 -23.84 5.94 7.89
N ASP A 173 -22.86 5.75 8.79
CA ASP A 173 -22.50 6.74 9.80
C ASP A 173 -21.35 7.68 9.38
N THR A 174 -20.93 7.63 8.10
CA THR A 174 -19.86 8.49 7.61
C THR A 174 -20.36 9.94 7.50
N PRO A 175 -19.75 10.92 8.20
CA PRO A 175 -20.21 12.29 8.15
C PRO A 175 -20.20 12.86 6.73
N LYS A 176 -21.27 13.56 6.33
CA LYS A 176 -21.41 14.16 4.98
C LYS A 176 -20.21 15.03 4.59
N LYS A 177 -19.70 15.85 5.53
CA LYS A 177 -18.49 16.68 5.31
C LYS A 177 -17.27 15.85 4.89
N LEU A 178 -17.15 14.62 5.38
CA LEU A 178 -16.07 13.71 5.06
C LEU A 178 -16.23 13.11 3.66
N ILE A 179 -17.47 12.76 3.32
CA ILE A 179 -17.84 12.31 1.97
C ILE A 179 -17.55 13.41 0.95
N ASP A 180 -18.01 14.63 1.19
CA ASP A 180 -17.79 15.77 0.31
C ASP A 180 -16.29 16.06 0.14
N LYS A 181 -15.51 15.93 1.22
CA LYS A 181 -14.05 16.06 1.18
C LYS A 181 -13.41 14.98 0.30
N PHE A 182 -13.81 13.71 0.47
CA PHE A 182 -13.30 12.61 -0.34
C PHE A 182 -13.61 12.79 -1.83
N GLU A 183 -14.84 13.16 -2.19
CA GLU A 183 -15.21 13.42 -3.58
C GLU A 183 -14.46 14.63 -4.16
N LYS A 184 -14.29 15.70 -3.37
CA LYS A 184 -13.45 16.84 -3.76
C LYS A 184 -12.02 16.39 -4.03
N ASN A 185 -11.44 15.56 -3.17
CA ASN A 185 -10.08 15.04 -3.35
C ASN A 185 -9.95 14.22 -4.65
N LYS A 186 -10.95 13.40 -4.95
CA LYS A 186 -10.99 12.58 -6.18
C LYS A 186 -11.04 13.45 -7.43
N ASN A 187 -11.89 14.48 -7.43
CA ASN A 187 -12.00 15.44 -8.52
C ASN A 187 -10.73 16.27 -8.68
N ASN A 188 -10.12 16.71 -7.57
CA ASN A 188 -8.87 17.45 -7.60
C ASN A 188 -7.72 16.62 -8.18
N GLN A 189 -7.62 15.35 -7.78
CA GLN A 189 -6.62 14.44 -8.35
C GLN A 189 -6.84 14.21 -9.84
N ALA A 190 -8.08 13.94 -10.26
CA ALA A 190 -8.40 13.77 -11.68
C ALA A 190 -8.04 15.01 -12.50
N GLY A 191 -8.18 16.19 -11.89
CA GLY A 191 -7.79 17.47 -12.47
C GLY A 191 -6.30 17.80 -12.40
N ILE A 192 -5.48 17.05 -11.65
CA ILE A 192 -4.08 17.35 -11.27
C ILE A 192 -3.90 18.80 -10.80
N LEU A 193 -4.78 19.25 -9.91
CA LEU A 193 -4.91 20.66 -9.57
C LEU A 193 -3.71 21.25 -8.83
N SER A 194 -3.11 20.51 -7.89
CA SER A 194 -1.94 20.99 -7.14
C SER A 194 -0.71 21.15 -8.03
N LEU A 195 -0.56 20.27 -9.03
CA LEU A 195 0.46 20.43 -10.07
C LEU A 195 0.14 21.60 -11.01
N LYS A 196 -1.11 21.73 -11.49
CA LYS A 196 -1.49 22.81 -12.42
C LYS A 196 -1.42 24.21 -11.79
N LYS A 197 -1.60 24.32 -10.47
CA LYS A 197 -1.36 25.56 -9.72
C LYS A 197 0.06 26.09 -9.94
N ARG A 198 1.02 25.20 -10.21
CA ARG A 198 2.42 25.51 -10.51
C ARG A 198 2.65 25.46 -12.03
N SER A 199 2.12 26.45 -12.74
CA SER A 199 2.04 26.42 -14.20
C SER A 199 3.40 26.26 -14.89
N ILE A 200 4.44 26.94 -14.39
CA ILE A 200 5.82 26.84 -14.91
C ILE A 200 6.37 25.43 -14.68
N VAL A 201 6.22 24.89 -13.47
CA VAL A 201 6.68 23.54 -13.10
C VAL A 201 5.94 22.47 -13.90
N HIS A 202 4.62 22.62 -14.07
CA HIS A 202 3.81 21.72 -14.88
C HIS A 202 4.25 21.72 -16.35
N GLN A 203 4.52 22.91 -16.93
CA GLN A 203 5.04 23.02 -18.29
C GLN A 203 6.43 22.38 -18.40
N PHE A 204 7.31 22.63 -17.43
CA PHE A 204 8.65 22.04 -17.39
C PHE A 204 8.60 20.52 -17.31
N LEU A 205 7.80 19.96 -16.39
CA LEU A 205 7.58 18.52 -16.25
C LEU A 205 7.04 17.91 -17.56
N LYS A 206 6.07 18.57 -18.20
CA LYS A 206 5.55 18.12 -19.49
C LYS A 206 6.65 18.05 -20.54
N SER A 207 7.42 19.12 -20.71
CA SER A 207 8.53 19.18 -21.67
C SER A 207 9.61 18.14 -21.38
N ALA A 208 9.91 17.89 -20.10
CA ALA A 208 10.86 16.86 -19.67
C ALA A 208 10.36 15.45 -20.06
N LEU A 209 9.12 15.12 -19.73
CA LEU A 209 8.52 13.82 -20.04
C LEU A 209 8.23 13.60 -21.53
N ASP A 210 8.40 14.63 -22.37
CA ASP A 210 8.32 14.53 -23.84
C ASP A 210 9.70 14.29 -24.49
N GLN A 211 10.80 14.43 -23.75
CA GLN A 211 12.14 14.08 -24.24
C GLN A 211 12.31 12.58 -24.43
N PRO A 212 13.30 12.09 -25.20
CA PRO A 212 13.72 10.70 -25.14
C PRO A 212 14.53 10.41 -23.85
N LEU A 213 14.54 9.16 -23.40
CA LEU A 213 15.19 8.75 -22.13
C LEU A 213 16.68 9.15 -22.10
N ASN A 214 17.42 8.92 -23.19
CA ASN A 214 18.85 9.24 -23.29
C ASN A 214 19.15 10.75 -23.21
N GLY A 215 18.21 11.61 -23.60
CA GLY A 215 18.33 13.07 -23.54
C GLY A 215 17.76 13.69 -22.27
N LEU A 216 17.01 12.92 -21.47
CA LEU A 216 16.26 13.46 -20.34
C LEU A 216 17.18 14.11 -19.30
N ARG A 217 18.26 13.44 -18.88
CA ARG A 217 19.18 13.99 -17.86
C ARG A 217 19.75 15.34 -18.30
N GLN A 218 20.27 15.42 -19.52
CA GLN A 218 20.81 16.67 -20.05
C GLN A 218 19.73 17.75 -20.08
N PHE A 219 18.52 17.44 -20.55
CA PHE A 219 17.41 18.38 -20.58
C PHE A 219 17.08 18.94 -19.19
N LEU A 220 16.93 18.07 -18.18
CA LEU A 220 16.55 18.46 -16.82
C LEU A 220 17.48 19.54 -16.26
N TRP A 221 18.79 19.40 -16.46
CA TRP A 221 19.80 20.27 -15.86
C TRP A 221 20.22 21.47 -16.72
N THR A 222 19.76 21.54 -17.98
CA THR A 222 20.09 22.65 -18.90
C THR A 222 18.91 23.56 -19.22
N HIS A 223 17.68 23.15 -18.86
CA HIS A 223 16.46 23.88 -19.19
C HIS A 223 15.65 24.28 -17.95
N GLY A 224 14.68 25.18 -18.16
CA GLY A 224 13.59 25.43 -17.22
C GLY A 224 13.73 26.68 -16.35
N TYR A 225 14.93 27.24 -16.20
CA TYR A 225 15.11 28.54 -15.53
C TYR A 225 14.70 29.68 -16.47
N LYS A 226 13.40 29.97 -16.51
CA LYS A 226 12.87 31.15 -17.19
C LYS A 226 12.97 32.37 -16.26
N ASN A 227 13.18 33.55 -16.85
CA ASN A 227 13.06 34.82 -16.13
C ASN A 227 11.65 34.95 -15.53
N GLY A 228 11.55 35.31 -14.25
CA GLY A 228 10.27 35.49 -13.53
C GLY A 228 9.79 34.31 -12.68
N CYS A 229 10.56 33.22 -12.58
CA CYS A 229 10.26 32.10 -11.68
C CYS A 229 10.43 32.51 -10.20
N SER A 230 9.41 32.26 -9.37
CA SER A 230 9.51 32.49 -7.92
C SER A 230 10.49 31.53 -7.25
N GLU A 231 11.01 31.87 -6.07
CA GLU A 231 11.90 30.97 -5.32
C GLU A 231 11.23 29.63 -4.99
N GLU A 232 9.92 29.65 -4.69
CA GLU A 232 9.17 28.41 -4.46
C GLU A 232 9.11 27.54 -5.73
N GLU A 233 8.84 28.14 -6.89
CA GLU A 233 8.80 27.40 -8.15
C GLU A 233 10.18 26.86 -8.53
N LYS A 234 11.27 27.60 -8.23
CA LYS A 234 12.64 27.08 -8.43
C LYS A 234 12.89 25.84 -7.59
N LEU A 235 12.47 25.84 -6.32
CA LEU A 235 12.56 24.66 -5.44
C LEU A 235 11.68 23.50 -5.95
N ASP A 236 10.48 23.78 -6.47
CA ASP A 236 9.61 22.76 -7.06
C ASP A 236 10.20 22.17 -8.35
N MET A 237 10.84 23.00 -9.17
CA MET A 237 11.58 22.53 -10.34
C MET A 237 12.78 21.68 -9.95
N GLU A 238 13.50 22.06 -8.90
CA GLU A 238 14.63 21.29 -8.39
C GLU A 238 14.19 19.92 -7.88
N LEU A 239 13.07 19.85 -7.17
CA LEU A 239 12.44 18.59 -6.78
C LEU A 239 12.16 17.69 -8.00
N VAL A 240 11.59 18.27 -9.07
CA VAL A 240 11.34 17.54 -10.33
C VAL A 240 12.64 17.01 -10.93
N ARG A 241 13.70 17.83 -10.97
CA ARG A 241 15.01 17.43 -11.51
C ARG A 241 15.61 16.26 -10.76
N LEU A 242 15.66 16.35 -9.43
CA LEU A 242 16.25 15.32 -8.58
C LEU A 242 15.52 13.98 -8.76
N ILE A 243 14.19 14.01 -8.66
CA ILE A 243 13.35 12.81 -8.80
C ILE A 243 13.46 12.19 -10.19
N LEU A 244 13.36 12.99 -11.26
CA LEU A 244 13.43 12.45 -12.62
C LEU A 244 14.84 12.02 -13.01
N THR A 245 15.88 12.59 -12.40
CA THR A 245 17.26 12.10 -12.56
C THR A 245 17.39 10.69 -12.00
N ASP A 246 16.91 10.44 -10.78
CA ASP A 246 16.90 9.09 -10.20
C ASP A 246 16.02 8.11 -10.98
N PHE A 247 14.89 8.58 -11.51
CA PHE A 247 14.04 7.78 -12.38
C PHE A 247 14.77 7.32 -13.66
N THR A 248 15.60 8.19 -14.27
CA THR A 248 16.39 7.78 -15.45
C THR A 248 17.37 6.66 -15.12
N ALA A 249 18.04 6.73 -13.97
CA ALA A 249 18.92 5.66 -13.51
C ALA A 249 18.16 4.36 -13.27
N THR A 250 16.94 4.44 -12.72
CA THR A 250 16.06 3.28 -12.53
C THR A 250 15.64 2.65 -13.86
N CYS A 251 15.34 3.46 -14.88
CA CYS A 251 14.96 2.97 -16.21
C CYS A 251 16.11 2.27 -16.97
N GLU A 252 17.36 2.64 -16.71
CA GLU A 252 18.55 2.10 -17.39
C GLU A 252 19.07 0.83 -16.73
N LYS A 253 18.59 0.48 -15.52
CA LYS A 253 18.99 -0.75 -14.84
C LYS A 253 18.60 -1.98 -15.67
N PRO A 254 19.46 -3.01 -15.70
CA PRO A 254 19.08 -4.28 -16.28
C PRO A 254 17.90 -4.88 -15.51
N ALA A 255 17.09 -5.69 -16.19
CA ALA A 255 16.03 -6.44 -15.53
C ALA A 255 16.63 -7.37 -14.47
N TYR A 256 15.91 -7.52 -13.36
CA TYR A 256 16.32 -8.45 -12.31
C TYR A 256 16.28 -9.90 -12.85
N PRO A 257 17.29 -10.72 -12.51
CA PRO A 257 17.33 -12.13 -12.94
C PRO A 257 16.25 -12.99 -12.25
N ALA A 258 15.63 -12.48 -11.18
CA ALA A 258 14.55 -13.11 -10.43
C ALA A 258 13.55 -12.05 -9.96
N VAL A 259 12.36 -12.50 -9.53
CA VAL A 259 11.36 -11.63 -8.90
C VAL A 259 11.96 -11.03 -7.63
N THR A 260 11.92 -9.71 -7.52
CA THR A 260 12.39 -8.97 -6.35
C THR A 260 11.34 -8.98 -5.25
N ASN A 261 11.77 -8.86 -3.99
CA ASN A 261 10.84 -8.56 -2.89
C ASN A 261 10.25 -7.14 -3.03
N GLU A 262 9.20 -6.83 -2.27
CA GLU A 262 8.57 -5.50 -2.29
C GLU A 262 9.50 -4.37 -1.79
N ARG A 263 10.58 -4.71 -1.08
CA ARG A 263 11.56 -3.73 -0.57
C ARG A 263 12.41 -3.14 -1.68
N THR A 264 12.71 -3.89 -2.74
CA THR A 264 13.48 -3.36 -3.88
C THR A 264 12.78 -2.18 -4.56
N PRO A 265 11.53 -2.29 -5.06
CA PRO A 265 10.84 -1.14 -5.64
C PRO A 265 10.60 -0.02 -4.62
N PHE A 266 10.42 -0.35 -3.33
CA PHE A 266 10.33 0.66 -2.28
C PHE A 266 11.62 1.50 -2.17
N VAL A 267 12.78 0.86 -2.01
CA VAL A 267 14.06 1.57 -1.87
C VAL A 267 14.43 2.32 -3.14
N GLU A 268 14.14 1.76 -4.32
CA GLU A 268 14.55 2.38 -5.57
C GLU A 268 13.62 3.47 -6.06
N SER A 269 12.32 3.40 -5.75
CA SER A 269 11.32 4.30 -6.32
C SER A 269 10.57 5.14 -5.28
N ILE A 270 10.46 4.71 -4.02
CA ILE A 270 9.75 5.45 -2.97
C ILE A 270 10.69 6.34 -2.18
N VAL A 271 11.76 5.75 -1.64
CA VAL A 271 12.71 6.46 -0.78
C VAL A 271 13.27 7.72 -1.46
N PRO A 272 13.65 7.71 -2.75
CA PRO A 272 14.13 8.92 -3.42
C PRO A 272 13.11 10.06 -3.44
N LEU A 273 11.82 9.77 -3.68
CA LEU A 273 10.77 10.80 -3.73
C LEU A 273 10.73 11.61 -2.43
N PHE A 274 10.72 10.90 -1.31
CA PHE A 274 10.57 11.51 0.00
C PHE A 274 11.88 12.03 0.56
N LYS A 275 13.01 11.41 0.21
CA LYS A 275 14.34 11.98 0.46
C LYS A 275 14.48 13.35 -0.16
N TYR A 276 14.16 13.50 -1.45
CA TYR A 276 14.27 14.78 -2.14
C TYR A 276 13.21 15.78 -1.68
N LEU A 277 11.98 15.34 -1.40
CA LEU A 277 10.96 16.22 -0.83
C LEU A 277 11.40 16.78 0.54
N SER A 278 11.94 15.91 1.42
CA SER A 278 12.50 16.33 2.72
C SER A 278 13.65 17.32 2.54
N ALA A 279 14.60 17.03 1.66
CA ALA A 279 15.75 17.90 1.41
C ALA A 279 15.35 19.29 0.88
N ILE A 280 14.33 19.35 0.01
CA ILE A 280 13.83 20.61 -0.55
C ILE A 280 13.01 21.40 0.46
N MET A 281 12.23 20.73 1.31
CA MET A 281 11.38 21.42 2.29
C MET A 281 12.13 21.80 3.57
N GLY A 282 13.14 21.04 3.98
CA GLY A 282 13.94 21.29 5.18
C GLY A 282 13.21 21.05 6.51
N SER A 283 11.90 20.78 6.49
CA SER A 283 11.04 20.65 7.68
C SER A 283 10.39 19.28 7.87
N ILE A 284 10.72 18.28 7.03
CA ILE A 284 10.05 16.97 7.05
C ILE A 284 11.03 15.86 7.41
N ALA A 285 10.63 15.04 8.39
CA ALA A 285 11.22 13.73 8.65
C ALA A 285 10.23 12.62 8.26
N PHE A 286 10.75 11.53 7.70
CA PHE A 286 9.96 10.34 7.35
C PHE A 286 10.36 9.18 8.25
N VAL A 287 9.37 8.53 8.86
CA VAL A 287 9.57 7.31 9.64
C VAL A 287 8.95 6.16 8.84
N CYS A 288 9.79 5.19 8.46
CA CYS A 288 9.32 3.96 7.82
C CYS A 288 8.91 2.96 8.91
N LEU A 289 7.67 2.49 8.85
CA LEU A 289 7.18 1.40 9.68
C LEU A 289 7.30 0.12 8.85
N GLU A 290 8.33 -0.71 9.10
CA GLU A 290 8.45 -2.02 8.46
C GLU A 290 7.60 -3.04 9.21
N ASP A 291 6.74 -3.79 8.51
CA ASP A 291 6.21 -5.07 8.95
C ASP A 291 5.70 -5.90 7.75
N GLY A 292 5.38 -7.17 7.97
CA GLY A 292 5.08 -8.19 6.95
C GLY A 292 3.85 -7.96 6.04
N ILE A 293 3.47 -9.01 5.29
CA ILE A 293 2.65 -8.95 4.06
C ILE A 293 1.13 -8.74 4.31
N HIS A 294 0.70 -7.71 5.03
CA HIS A 294 -0.72 -7.49 5.33
C HIS A 294 -1.19 -6.03 5.14
N THR A 295 -1.71 -5.72 3.94
CA THR A 295 -2.21 -4.37 3.57
C THR A 295 -3.29 -3.79 4.49
N GLU A 296 -4.18 -4.63 5.03
CA GLU A 296 -5.20 -4.18 5.99
C GLU A 296 -4.58 -3.82 7.34
N GLU A 297 -3.61 -4.63 7.80
CA GLU A 297 -2.84 -4.36 9.01
C GLU A 297 -2.05 -3.05 8.89
N ASP A 298 -1.48 -2.77 7.71
CA ASP A 298 -0.78 -1.50 7.44
C ASP A 298 -1.71 -0.28 7.57
N THR A 299 -2.94 -0.38 7.08
CA THR A 299 -3.92 0.70 7.22
C THR A 299 -4.27 0.91 8.71
N LEU A 300 -4.48 -0.16 9.48
CA LEU A 300 -4.75 -0.06 10.92
C LEU A 300 -3.55 0.53 11.69
N LYS A 301 -2.33 0.09 11.39
CA LYS A 301 -1.09 0.65 11.96
C LYS A 301 -0.95 2.14 11.68
N LEU A 302 -1.23 2.55 10.44
CA LEU A 302 -1.22 3.97 10.08
C LEU A 302 -2.25 4.76 10.90
N LEU A 303 -3.47 4.26 11.05
CA LEU A 303 -4.52 4.90 11.86
C LEU A 303 -4.13 5.02 13.33
N GLU A 304 -3.59 3.95 13.90
CA GLU A 304 -3.11 3.92 15.28
C GLU A 304 -1.99 4.94 15.47
N TYR A 305 -0.93 4.85 14.67
CA TYR A 305 0.25 5.69 14.82
C TYR A 305 -0.07 7.18 14.65
N THR A 306 -0.86 7.56 13.64
CA THR A 306 -1.25 8.97 13.47
C THR A 306 -2.12 9.45 14.63
N SER A 307 -3.01 8.62 15.18
CA SER A 307 -3.81 9.03 16.35
C SER A 307 -2.98 9.16 17.64
N ILE A 308 -1.97 8.31 17.83
CA ILE A 308 -1.03 8.41 18.94
C ILE A 308 -0.29 9.74 18.86
N CYS A 309 0.28 10.06 17.70
CA CYS A 309 0.99 11.33 17.48
C CYS A 309 0.06 12.55 17.70
N LEU A 310 -1.18 12.52 17.20
CA LEU A 310 -2.13 13.61 17.45
C LEU A 310 -2.47 13.73 18.94
N ARG A 311 -2.63 12.62 19.65
CA ARG A 311 -2.90 12.62 21.10
C ARG A 311 -1.72 13.19 21.88
N GLU A 312 -0.48 12.83 21.51
CA GLU A 312 0.73 13.38 22.10
C GLU A 312 0.85 14.89 21.84
N GLU A 313 0.62 15.36 20.62
CA GLU A 313 0.60 16.80 20.32
C GLU A 313 -0.51 17.52 21.09
N LYS A 314 -1.71 16.95 21.17
CA LYS A 314 -2.81 17.49 21.99
C LYS A 314 -2.38 17.66 23.45
N SER A 315 -1.64 16.69 23.99
CA SER A 315 -1.11 16.73 25.36
C SER A 315 -0.01 17.79 25.55
N ARG A 316 0.71 18.15 24.48
CA ARG A 316 1.74 19.19 24.51
C ARG A 316 1.13 20.58 24.53
N TYR A 317 0.13 20.86 23.70
CA TYR A 317 -0.44 22.20 23.49
C TYR A 317 -1.69 22.47 24.34
N GLN A 318 -1.70 22.08 25.61
CA GLN A 318 -2.91 22.09 26.47
C GLN A 318 -3.61 23.45 26.62
N GLN A 319 -2.88 24.55 26.43
CA GLN A 319 -3.42 25.91 26.52
C GLN A 319 -3.90 26.46 25.17
N ALA A 320 -3.63 25.76 24.06
CA ALA A 320 -4.07 26.17 22.75
C ALA A 320 -5.59 25.99 22.56
N SER A 321 -6.16 26.72 21.62
CA SER A 321 -7.57 26.62 21.27
C SER A 321 -7.90 25.26 20.65
N TYR A 322 -9.02 24.67 21.07
CA TYR A 322 -9.56 23.48 20.42
C TYR A 322 -9.80 23.70 18.92
N ASN A 323 -10.25 24.89 18.53
CA ASN A 323 -10.54 25.20 17.13
C ASN A 323 -9.28 25.26 16.28
N THR A 324 -8.15 25.71 16.85
CA THR A 324 -6.85 25.70 16.20
C THR A 324 -6.34 24.27 16.07
N PHE A 325 -6.40 23.49 17.16
CA PHE A 325 -6.00 22.08 17.14
C PHE A 325 -6.85 21.23 16.19
N ALA A 326 -8.14 21.51 16.04
CA ALA A 326 -9.01 20.79 15.09
C ALA A 326 -8.59 20.97 13.62
N LYS A 327 -7.75 21.97 13.31
CA LYS A 327 -7.14 22.15 11.98
C LYS A 327 -5.88 21.30 11.79
N ARG A 328 -5.31 20.75 12.87
CA ARG A 328 -4.12 19.90 12.84
C ARG A 328 -4.42 18.61 12.10
N LYS A 329 -3.53 18.23 11.20
CA LYS A 329 -3.59 17.00 10.40
C LYS A 329 -2.24 16.30 10.47
N LEU A 330 -2.27 14.98 10.55
CA LEU A 330 -1.11 14.14 10.27
C LEU A 330 -1.30 13.39 8.96
N PHE A 331 -0.19 13.12 8.29
CA PHE A 331 -0.19 12.52 6.96
C PHE A 331 0.40 11.11 7.03
N GLY A 332 -0.36 10.14 6.55
CA GLY A 332 0.07 8.76 6.40
C GLY A 332 0.33 8.44 4.93
N LEU A 333 1.44 7.77 4.64
CA LEU A 333 1.75 7.28 3.30
C LEU A 333 1.73 5.76 3.33
N GLN A 334 0.85 5.16 2.53
CA GLN A 334 0.78 3.72 2.37
C GLN A 334 1.26 3.34 0.97
N PHE A 335 2.19 2.40 0.91
CA PHE A 335 2.68 1.83 -0.33
C PHE A 335 2.28 0.37 -0.42
N VAL A 336 1.48 0.03 -1.44
CA VAL A 336 1.03 -1.34 -1.69
C VAL A 336 1.40 -1.70 -3.12
N ASP A 337 2.32 -2.64 -3.27
CA ASP A 337 2.93 -3.07 -4.53
C ASP A 337 3.60 -1.95 -5.34
N TYR A 338 2.84 -1.27 -6.20
CA TYR A 338 3.31 -0.14 -7.01
C TYR A 338 2.47 1.11 -6.80
N LYS A 339 1.58 1.09 -5.82
CA LYS A 339 0.62 2.15 -5.58
C LYS A 339 0.95 2.86 -4.28
N LEU A 340 1.25 4.15 -4.40
CA LEU A 340 1.43 5.05 -3.29
C LEU A 340 0.12 5.78 -3.00
N THR A 341 -0.28 5.82 -1.75
CA THR A 341 -1.50 6.48 -1.28
C THR A 341 -1.21 7.40 -0.12
N LEU A 342 -1.67 8.64 -0.22
CA LEU A 342 -1.63 9.64 0.82
C LEU A 342 -2.96 9.67 1.56
N LEU A 343 -2.90 9.52 2.88
CA LEU A 343 -4.00 9.61 3.82
C LEU A 343 -3.77 10.80 4.76
N SER A 344 -4.84 11.42 5.23
CA SER A 344 -4.78 12.39 6.33
C SER A 344 -5.61 11.93 7.52
N THR A 345 -5.05 12.10 8.73
CA THR A 345 -5.75 11.88 10.00
C THR A 345 -5.89 13.20 10.74
N PHE A 346 -7.08 13.49 11.27
CA PHE A 346 -7.38 14.74 11.97
C PHE A 346 -8.57 14.59 12.92
N VAL A 347 -8.82 15.58 13.77
CA VAL A 347 -9.98 15.59 14.68
C VAL A 347 -11.24 16.04 13.94
N VAL A 348 -12.36 15.35 14.15
CA VAL A 348 -13.70 15.79 13.74
C VAL A 348 -14.55 16.16 14.94
N ALA A 349 -15.80 16.58 14.68
CA ALA A 349 -16.77 16.79 15.75
C ALA A 349 -16.89 15.54 16.65
N ASP A 350 -17.30 15.77 17.90
CA ASP A 350 -17.52 14.72 18.91
C ASP A 350 -16.24 14.01 19.39
N ASN A 351 -15.08 14.67 19.32
CA ASN A 351 -13.78 14.14 19.76
C ASN A 351 -13.35 12.85 19.05
N ARG A 352 -13.97 12.50 17.91
CA ARG A 352 -13.53 11.38 17.06
C ARG A 352 -12.37 11.80 16.16
N TRP A 353 -11.57 10.82 15.77
CA TRP A 353 -10.62 10.96 14.69
C TRP A 353 -11.34 10.79 13.35
N ALA A 354 -10.77 11.36 12.29
CA ALA A 354 -11.16 11.02 10.94
C ALA A 354 -9.93 10.66 10.12
N CYS A 355 -10.08 9.68 9.25
CA CYS A 355 -9.07 9.33 8.26
C CYS A 355 -9.66 9.44 6.87
N VAL A 356 -8.98 10.20 6.00
CA VAL A 356 -9.46 10.49 4.65
C VAL A 356 -8.38 10.22 3.62
N TRP A 357 -8.78 9.62 2.51
CA TRP A 357 -7.96 9.52 1.33
C TRP A 357 -7.75 10.88 0.67
N GLU A 358 -6.49 11.27 0.47
CA GLU A 358 -6.13 12.54 -0.16
C GLU A 358 -5.74 12.34 -1.62
N ARG A 359 -4.77 11.44 -1.91
CA ARG A 359 -4.29 11.14 -3.26
C ARG A 359 -3.80 9.69 -3.37
N SER A 360 -3.83 9.12 -4.57
CA SER A 360 -3.09 7.89 -4.89
C SER A 360 -2.49 7.95 -6.29
N THR A 361 -1.33 7.34 -6.47
CA THR A 361 -0.66 7.24 -7.77
C THR A 361 -0.02 5.88 -7.96
N LEU A 362 0.09 5.44 -9.21
CA LEU A 362 1.00 4.35 -9.56
C LEU A 362 2.41 4.91 -9.72
N ILE A 363 3.39 4.13 -9.30
CA ILE A 363 4.80 4.48 -9.41
C ILE A 363 5.41 3.67 -10.53
N SER A 364 5.74 4.40 -11.59
CA SER A 364 6.32 3.84 -12.79
C SER A 364 7.81 3.60 -12.58
N HIS A 365 8.25 2.39 -12.93
CA HIS A 365 9.66 2.02 -13.07
C HIS A 365 10.08 1.91 -14.55
N ARG A 366 9.16 2.19 -15.49
CA ARG A 366 9.38 2.02 -16.92
C ARG A 366 9.21 3.33 -17.67
N TRP A 367 10.11 3.60 -18.60
CA TRP A 367 10.04 4.79 -19.43
C TRP A 367 8.74 4.88 -20.26
N SER A 368 8.19 3.75 -20.70
CA SER A 368 6.90 3.69 -21.41
C SER A 368 5.73 4.21 -20.57
N GLU A 369 5.83 4.11 -19.25
CA GLU A 369 4.82 4.49 -18.27
C GLU A 369 5.07 5.88 -17.65
N ARG A 370 6.02 6.65 -18.20
CA ARG A 370 6.44 7.94 -17.65
C ARG A 370 5.33 8.98 -17.47
N LYS A 371 4.19 8.84 -18.15
CA LYS A 371 3.07 9.78 -17.99
C LYS A 371 2.39 9.67 -16.62
N TYR A 372 2.59 8.58 -15.86
CA TYR A 372 2.15 8.52 -14.46
C TYR A 372 2.88 9.51 -13.55
N TRP A 373 4.04 10.06 -13.96
CA TRP A 373 4.75 11.08 -13.19
C TRP A 373 3.91 12.36 -12.95
N PHE A 374 2.97 12.69 -13.83
CA PHE A 374 2.02 13.79 -13.55
C PHE A 374 1.20 13.55 -12.27
N GLN A 375 0.78 12.30 -12.02
CA GLN A 375 0.03 11.93 -10.82
C GLN A 375 0.94 11.85 -9.59
N ILE A 376 2.20 11.43 -9.76
CA ILE A 376 3.18 11.42 -8.68
C ILE A 376 3.46 12.86 -8.20
N PHE A 377 3.72 13.79 -9.12
CA PHE A 377 3.94 15.18 -8.76
C PHE A 377 2.67 15.87 -8.25
N GLU A 378 1.47 15.51 -8.72
CA GLU A 378 0.22 15.94 -8.10
C GLU A 378 0.15 15.52 -6.61
N LEU A 379 0.51 14.27 -6.29
CA LEU A 379 0.54 13.78 -4.91
C LEU A 379 1.59 14.54 -4.08
N LEU A 380 2.82 14.67 -4.57
CA LEU A 380 3.91 15.34 -3.85
C LEU A 380 3.61 16.82 -3.60
N PHE A 381 3.07 17.54 -4.59
CA PHE A 381 2.72 18.95 -4.43
C PHE A 381 1.47 19.14 -3.57
N THR A 382 0.52 18.19 -3.59
CA THR A 382 -0.58 18.18 -2.60
C THR A 382 -0.03 18.04 -1.19
N LEU A 383 0.86 17.07 -0.95
CA LEU A 383 1.49 16.86 0.35
C LEU A 383 2.29 18.10 0.80
N LYS A 384 3.09 18.68 -0.09
CA LYS A 384 3.85 19.91 0.17
C LYS A 384 2.93 21.07 0.61
N ASP A 385 1.85 21.32 -0.13
CA ASP A 385 0.89 22.37 0.20
C ASP A 385 0.24 22.12 1.57
N MET A 386 -0.15 20.88 1.85
CA MET A 386 -0.76 20.50 3.13
C MET A 386 0.21 20.63 4.31
N ILE A 387 1.49 20.30 4.13
CA ILE A 387 2.51 20.44 5.19
C ILE A 387 2.74 21.93 5.49
N LYS A 388 2.82 22.79 4.48
CA LYS A 388 2.90 24.25 4.69
C LYS A 388 1.71 24.80 5.48
N GLU A 389 0.51 24.30 5.22
CA GLU A 389 -0.66 24.65 6.05
C GLU A 389 -0.47 24.20 7.50
N GLN A 390 0.15 23.03 7.73
CA GLN A 390 0.43 22.52 9.07
C GLN A 390 1.52 23.31 9.80
N ASP A 391 2.49 23.88 9.10
CA ASP A 391 3.49 24.77 9.69
C ASP A 391 2.81 26.00 10.30
N ILE A 392 1.87 26.62 9.56
CA ILE A 392 1.08 27.77 10.05
C ILE A 392 0.26 27.38 11.29
N VAL A 393 -0.38 26.22 11.26
CA VAL A 393 -1.14 25.70 12.43
C VAL A 393 -0.20 25.45 13.61
N THR A 394 1.02 24.97 13.38
CA THR A 394 2.01 24.71 14.43
C THR A 394 2.41 26.00 15.15
N GLU A 395 2.76 27.04 14.40
CA GLU A 395 3.09 28.35 14.96
C GLU A 395 1.93 28.91 15.77
N GLN A 396 0.70 28.83 15.24
CA GLN A 396 -0.48 29.28 15.97
C GLN A 396 -0.70 28.49 17.28
N LEU A 397 -0.51 27.17 17.27
CA LEU A 397 -0.58 26.35 18.48
C LEU A 397 0.49 26.74 19.50
N ILE A 398 1.70 27.07 19.05
CA ILE A 398 2.81 27.52 19.92
C ILE A 398 2.46 28.88 20.53
N ASP A 399 2.01 29.84 19.73
CA ASP A 399 1.65 31.19 20.20
C ASP A 399 0.50 31.16 21.22
N GLU A 400 -0.54 30.38 20.94
CA GLU A 400 -1.65 30.18 21.88
C GLU A 400 -1.19 29.44 23.15
N HIS A 401 -0.34 28.42 23.00
CA HIS A 401 0.11 27.63 24.15
C HIS A 401 1.01 28.42 25.11
N THR A 402 1.86 29.28 24.56
CA THR A 402 2.80 30.12 25.32
C THR A 402 2.15 31.39 25.86
N GLY A 403 0.91 31.69 25.45
CA GLY A 403 0.17 32.88 25.88
C GLY A 403 0.53 34.15 25.10
N VAL A 404 1.30 34.04 24.00
CA VAL A 404 1.49 35.14 23.03
C VAL A 404 0.14 35.56 22.45
N ILE A 405 -0.72 34.58 22.15
CA ILE A 405 -2.12 34.78 21.80
C ILE A 405 -2.98 34.30 22.97
N SER A 406 -3.86 35.18 23.48
CA SER A 406 -4.78 34.84 24.56
C SER A 406 -5.92 33.95 24.05
N VAL A 407 -6.17 32.84 24.74
CA VAL A 407 -7.28 31.90 24.47
C VAL A 407 -8.20 31.85 25.69
N PRO A 408 -9.53 32.00 25.52
CA PRO A 408 -10.48 31.82 26.61
C PRO A 408 -10.34 30.43 27.27
N SER A 409 -10.42 30.38 28.60
CA SER A 409 -10.16 29.15 29.37
C SER A 409 -11.03 27.98 28.92
N GLU A 410 -12.30 28.26 28.62
CA GLU A 410 -13.31 27.32 28.12
C GLU A 410 -13.00 26.74 26.74
N ASP A 411 -12.22 27.46 25.93
CA ASP A 411 -11.84 27.06 24.58
C ASP A 411 -10.50 26.32 24.52
N THR A 412 -9.77 26.25 25.64
CA THR A 412 -8.51 25.52 25.72
C THR A 412 -8.70 24.02 25.55
N LEU A 413 -7.69 23.37 24.97
CA LEU A 413 -7.64 21.90 24.90
C LEU A 413 -7.79 21.25 26.28
N ARG A 414 -7.21 21.86 27.32
CA ARG A 414 -7.30 21.39 28.71
C ARG A 414 -8.74 21.34 29.20
N ALA A 415 -9.56 22.36 28.94
CA ALA A 415 -10.93 22.44 29.42
C ALA A 415 -11.84 21.37 28.77
N ARG A 416 -11.57 21.00 27.51
CA ARG A 416 -12.33 19.98 26.76
C ARG A 416 -11.84 18.54 26.91
N CYS A 417 -10.78 18.30 27.68
CA CYS A 417 -10.31 16.94 28.00
C CYS A 417 -10.91 16.39 29.30
N LYS A 418 -11.72 17.19 30.01
CA LYS A 418 -12.56 16.74 31.13
C LYS A 418 -13.94 16.37 30.60
#